data_AF-A0A7S4VZJ0-F1
#
_entry.id   AF-A0A7S4VZJ0-F1
#
_cell.length_a   1.000
_cell.length_b   1.000
_cell.length_c   1.000
_cell.angle_alpha   90.00
_cell.angle_beta   90.00
_cell.angle_gamma   90.00
#
_symmetry.space_group_name_H-M   'P 1'
#
loop_
_entity.id
_entity.type
_entity.pdbx_description
1 polymer ?
#
loop_
_entity_poly.entity_id
_entity_poly.type
_entity_poly.pdbx_seq_one_letter_code
_entity_poly.pdbx_strand_id
1 'polypeptide(L)'
;MSNKCLIYMPQKYIFNIINPKKGGKCKEVRLSDGRILSPNTVIVANGSWMRDLLPVPITPHKGQSFSLRMPPNTPPILSRVLFAQDTYIVPKADGRIVVGATVEAGTFDKHVTPAGLMHCISNALHLVPSLSTLPIEETWVGLRPTTPDKGPIL
;
A
#
# COMPACT_ATOMS: atom_id res chain seq x y z
N MET A 1 -12.92 -17.69 -26.59
CA MET A 1 -12.87 -16.66 -25.53
C MET A 1 -11.86 -17.10 -24.47
N SER A 2 -10.81 -16.32 -24.24
CA SER A 2 -9.75 -16.66 -23.27
C SER A 2 -10.23 -16.33 -21.86
N ASN A 3 -10.52 -17.36 -21.05
CA ASN A 3 -10.82 -17.19 -19.63
C ASN A 3 -9.54 -16.80 -18.88
N LYS A 4 -9.25 -15.50 -18.86
CA LYS A 4 -8.25 -14.89 -17.98
C LYS A 4 -8.87 -14.78 -16.58
N CYS A 5 -8.33 -15.49 -15.60
CA CYS A 5 -8.67 -15.22 -14.21
C CYS A 5 -7.72 -14.15 -13.71
N LEU A 6 -8.19 -12.90 -13.73
CA LEU A 6 -7.52 -11.82 -13.04
C LEU A 6 -7.75 -12.04 -11.55
N ILE A 7 -6.72 -12.45 -10.83
CA ILE A 7 -6.77 -12.51 -9.38
C ILE A 7 -6.50 -11.09 -8.88
N TYR A 8 -7.53 -10.25 -8.94
CA TYR A 8 -7.60 -9.04 -8.14
C TYR A 8 -8.55 -9.34 -7.00
N MET A 9 -8.05 -10.00 -5.96
CA MET A 9 -8.87 -10.33 -4.80
C MET A 9 -8.27 -9.69 -3.55
N PRO A 10 -9.04 -8.88 -2.80
CA PRO A 10 -8.65 -8.53 -1.43
C PRO A 10 -8.39 -9.83 -0.66
N GLN A 11 -7.53 -9.76 0.35
CA GLN A 11 -6.82 -10.83 1.10
C GLN A 11 -7.57 -12.15 1.43
N LYS A 12 -8.87 -12.23 1.19
CA LYS A 12 -9.76 -13.26 1.70
C LYS A 12 -9.93 -14.49 0.83
N TYR A 13 -9.28 -14.63 -0.33
CA TYR A 13 -9.79 -15.60 -1.31
C TYR A 13 -8.83 -16.61 -1.89
N ILE A 14 -7.51 -16.58 -1.73
CA ILE A 14 -6.64 -17.62 -2.33
C ILE A 14 -5.64 -18.14 -1.31
N PHE A 15 -5.65 -19.46 -1.14
CA PHE A 15 -4.81 -20.17 -0.19
C PHE A 15 -3.55 -20.72 -0.81
N ASN A 16 -3.61 -21.10 -2.10
CA ASN A 16 -2.49 -21.75 -2.74
C ASN A 16 -2.61 -21.68 -4.27
N ILE A 17 -1.46 -21.50 -4.93
CA ILE A 17 -1.31 -21.81 -6.35
C ILE A 17 -0.72 -23.20 -6.42
N ILE A 18 -1.52 -24.18 -6.83
CA ILE A 18 -1.02 -25.55 -6.95
C ILE A 18 -0.21 -25.64 -8.24
N ASN A 19 1.11 -25.72 -8.10
CA ASN A 19 2.02 -26.02 -9.20
C ASN A 19 2.88 -27.24 -8.84
N PRO A 20 3.14 -28.18 -9.76
CA PRO A 20 4.12 -29.23 -9.51
C PRO A 20 5.49 -28.58 -9.30
N LYS A 21 6.24 -29.12 -8.35
CA LYS A 21 7.64 -28.76 -8.07
C LYS A 21 8.41 -28.49 -9.38
N LYS A 22 9.02 -27.29 -9.49
CA LYS A 22 9.93 -26.81 -10.57
C LYS A 22 9.33 -26.82 -12.00
N GLY A 23 9.09 -25.62 -12.55
CA GLY A 23 8.89 -25.41 -14.01
C GLY A 23 7.52 -25.78 -14.58
N GLY A 24 6.53 -26.11 -13.73
CA GLY A 24 5.17 -26.43 -14.17
C GLY A 24 4.32 -25.21 -14.54
N LYS A 25 3.29 -25.43 -15.38
CA LYS A 25 2.19 -24.48 -15.56
C LYS A 25 1.21 -24.59 -14.39
N CYS A 26 0.83 -23.46 -13.79
CA CYS A 26 -0.28 -23.39 -12.85
C CYS A 26 -1.55 -23.93 -13.52
N LYS A 27 -2.11 -25.01 -12.98
CA LYS A 27 -3.35 -25.63 -13.50
C LYS A 27 -4.58 -25.15 -12.76
N GLU A 28 -4.43 -24.86 -11.47
CA GLU A 28 -5.54 -24.62 -10.56
C GLU A 28 -5.21 -23.57 -9.52
N VAL A 29 -6.24 -22.81 -9.12
CA VAL A 29 -6.21 -21.84 -8.02
C VAL A 29 -7.20 -22.31 -6.98
N ARG A 30 -6.73 -22.51 -5.75
CA ARG A 30 -7.59 -22.88 -4.62
C ARG A 30 -7.99 -21.64 -3.85
N LEU A 31 -9.29 -21.44 -3.73
CA LEU A 31 -9.86 -20.36 -2.95
C LEU A 31 -9.94 -20.69 -1.47
N SER A 32 -10.03 -19.67 -0.62
CA SER A 32 -10.15 -19.82 0.84
C SER A 32 -11.46 -20.48 1.30
N ASP A 33 -12.51 -20.36 0.50
CA ASP A 33 -13.80 -21.02 0.72
C ASP A 33 -13.84 -22.46 0.19
N GLY A 34 -12.67 -22.99 -0.23
CA GLY A 34 -12.51 -24.36 -0.72
C GLY A 34 -12.80 -24.55 -2.20
N ARG A 35 -13.35 -23.55 -2.91
CA ARG A 35 -13.55 -23.65 -4.36
C ARG A 35 -12.23 -23.80 -5.10
N ILE A 36 -12.25 -24.51 -6.21
CA ILE A 36 -11.12 -24.69 -7.12
C ILE A 36 -11.48 -24.11 -8.47
N LEU A 37 -10.61 -23.26 -9.01
CA LEU A 37 -10.73 -22.68 -10.33
C LEU A 37 -9.62 -23.24 -11.23
N SER A 38 -9.94 -23.56 -12.49
CA SER A 38 -8.97 -24.06 -13.49
C SER A 38 -8.85 -23.08 -14.67
N PRO A 39 -8.26 -21.89 -14.47
CA PRO A 39 -8.16 -20.87 -15.52
C PRO A 39 -7.04 -21.18 -16.53
N ASN A 40 -7.17 -20.64 -17.74
CA ASN A 40 -6.11 -20.73 -18.76
C ASN A 40 -4.92 -19.82 -18.44
N THR A 41 -5.13 -18.76 -17.66
CA THR A 41 -4.10 -17.79 -17.28
C THR A 41 -4.39 -17.26 -15.89
N VAL A 42 -3.33 -17.14 -15.09
CA VAL A 42 -3.34 -16.57 -13.74
C VAL A 42 -2.39 -15.38 -13.71
N ILE A 43 -2.89 -14.23 -13.24
CA ILE A 43 -2.07 -13.05 -12.95
C ILE A 43 -2.02 -12.89 -11.44
N VAL A 44 -0.81 -12.86 -10.87
CA VAL A 44 -0.60 -12.66 -9.44
C VAL A 44 -0.25 -11.19 -9.20
N ALA A 45 -1.15 -10.46 -8.54
CA ALA A 45 -1.01 -9.02 -8.27
C ALA A 45 -1.42 -8.64 -6.83
N ASN A 46 -1.13 -9.51 -5.85
CA ASN A 46 -1.54 -9.35 -4.44
C ASN A 46 -0.53 -8.56 -3.58
N GLY A 47 0.30 -7.71 -4.20
CA GLY A 47 1.19 -6.78 -3.50
C GLY A 47 2.23 -7.47 -2.59
N SER A 48 2.39 -6.96 -1.37
CA SER A 48 3.42 -7.43 -0.42
C SER A 48 3.27 -8.91 -0.01
N TRP A 49 2.11 -9.52 -0.25
CA TRP A 49 1.81 -10.93 0.01
C TRP A 49 2.15 -11.85 -1.17
N MET A 50 2.72 -11.34 -2.25
CA MET A 50 3.01 -12.16 -3.43
C MET A 50 3.96 -13.33 -3.13
N ARG A 51 4.84 -13.17 -2.14
CA ARG A 51 5.72 -14.23 -1.63
C ARG A 51 4.99 -15.46 -1.08
N ASP A 52 3.72 -15.31 -0.71
CA ASP A 52 2.89 -16.41 -0.20
C ASP A 52 2.44 -17.35 -1.34
N LEU A 53 2.46 -16.85 -2.59
CA LEU A 53 1.99 -17.57 -3.77
C LEU A 53 3.12 -17.90 -4.76
N LEU A 54 4.18 -17.08 -4.81
CA LEU A 54 5.30 -17.23 -5.73
C LEU A 54 6.64 -17.00 -5.00
N PRO A 55 7.72 -17.71 -5.38
CA PRO A 55 9.04 -17.53 -4.79
C PRO A 55 9.74 -16.26 -5.33
N VAL A 56 9.15 -15.09 -5.10
CA VAL A 56 9.67 -13.77 -5.53
C VAL A 56 10.29 -13.00 -4.36
N PRO A 57 11.37 -12.21 -4.60
CA PRO A 57 12.09 -11.51 -3.54
C PRO A 57 11.38 -10.20 -3.13
N ILE A 58 10.14 -10.29 -2.63
CA ILE A 58 9.36 -9.14 -2.18
C ILE A 58 9.45 -8.99 -0.65
N THR A 59 9.82 -7.79 -0.21
CA THR A 59 9.81 -7.37 1.20
C THR A 59 8.74 -6.30 1.42
N PRO A 60 7.88 -6.42 2.43
CA PRO A 60 6.93 -5.37 2.78
C PRO A 60 7.67 -4.19 3.41
N HIS A 61 7.43 -2.99 2.89
CA HIS A 61 7.80 -1.75 3.55
C HIS A 61 6.55 -1.05 4.08
N LYS A 62 6.40 -1.03 5.40
CA LYS A 62 5.35 -0.32 6.11
C LYS A 62 5.55 1.19 5.99
N GLY A 63 4.47 1.91 5.75
CA GLY A 63 4.43 3.36 5.80
C GLY A 63 3.19 3.85 6.52
N GLN A 64 3.42 4.61 7.59
CA GLN A 64 2.39 5.26 8.38
C GLN A 64 2.08 6.63 7.77
N SER A 65 0.81 6.97 7.66
CA SER A 65 0.33 8.22 7.07
C SER A 65 -0.90 8.73 7.80
N PHE A 66 -1.20 10.01 7.63
CA PHE A 66 -2.43 10.62 8.12
C PHE A 66 -2.97 11.64 7.12
N SER A 67 -4.22 12.03 7.31
CA SER A 67 -4.83 13.14 6.59
C SER A 67 -5.25 14.24 7.55
N LEU A 68 -5.14 15.47 7.06
CA LEU A 68 -5.70 16.65 7.69
C LEU A 68 -6.91 17.12 6.87
N ARG A 69 -7.86 17.78 7.53
CA ARG A 69 -9.03 18.36 6.89
C ARG A 69 -8.96 19.88 6.87
N MET A 70 -8.96 20.46 5.67
CA MET A 70 -9.17 21.90 5.49
C MET A 70 -10.60 22.29 5.86
N PRO A 71 -10.82 23.45 6.51
CA PRO A 71 -12.16 23.99 6.67
C PRO A 71 -12.81 24.28 5.31
N PRO A 72 -14.12 24.05 5.16
CA PRO A 72 -14.82 24.34 3.91
C PRO A 72 -14.73 25.84 3.57
N ASN A 73 -14.74 26.16 2.28
CA ASN A 73 -14.72 27.54 1.77
C ASN A 73 -13.50 28.37 2.19
N THR A 74 -12.39 27.74 2.56
CA THR A 74 -11.12 28.43 2.84
C THR A 74 -10.13 28.28 1.69
N PRO A 75 -9.26 29.28 1.44
CA PRO A 75 -8.18 29.13 0.48
C PRO A 75 -7.27 27.96 0.86
N PRO A 76 -6.76 27.19 -0.14
CA PRO A 76 -5.90 26.06 0.14
C PRO A 76 -4.57 26.52 0.74
N ILE A 77 -4.09 25.84 1.80
CA ILE A 77 -2.74 26.06 2.35
C ILE A 77 -1.67 25.68 1.32
N LEU A 78 -1.91 24.63 0.55
CA LEU A 78 -1.03 24.14 -0.52
C LEU A 78 -1.84 23.89 -1.79
N SER A 79 -1.32 24.36 -2.92
CA SER A 79 -1.88 24.09 -4.26
C SER A 79 -1.10 23.04 -5.05
N ARG A 80 0.03 22.56 -4.50
CA ARG A 80 0.93 21.59 -5.13
C ARG A 80 1.39 20.55 -4.13
N VAL A 81 1.80 19.40 -4.66
CA VAL A 81 2.47 18.36 -3.89
C VAL A 81 3.83 18.88 -3.43
N LEU A 82 4.13 18.74 -2.15
CA LEU A 82 5.48 18.87 -1.62
C LEU A 82 6.05 17.48 -1.40
N PHE A 83 7.28 17.28 -1.87
CA PHE A 83 8.04 16.06 -1.64
C PHE A 83 9.41 16.46 -1.09
N ALA A 84 9.77 15.90 0.05
CA ALA A 84 11.00 16.19 0.76
C ALA A 84 11.61 14.88 1.30
N GLN A 85 12.80 14.99 1.89
CA GLN A 85 13.42 13.87 2.57
C GLN A 85 12.47 13.37 3.67
N ASP A 86 12.09 12.09 3.58
CA ASP A 86 11.24 11.38 4.55
C ASP A 86 9.80 11.93 4.72
N THR A 87 9.31 12.77 3.80
CA THR A 87 7.90 13.17 3.81
C THR A 87 7.36 13.64 2.45
N TYR A 88 6.06 13.50 2.27
CA TYR A 88 5.26 14.10 1.22
C TYR A 88 3.99 14.71 1.81
N ILE A 89 3.58 15.85 1.25
CA ILE A 89 2.36 16.55 1.61
C ILE A 89 1.56 16.77 0.33
N VAL A 90 0.39 16.14 0.24
CA VAL A 90 -0.40 16.06 -0.99
C VAL A 90 -1.77 16.69 -0.74
N PRO A 91 -2.02 17.92 -1.22
CA PRO A 91 -3.36 18.49 -1.21
C PRO A 91 -4.27 17.72 -2.18
N LYS A 92 -5.52 17.50 -1.76
CA LYS A 92 -6.56 16.81 -2.53
C LYS A 92 -7.67 17.80 -2.86
N ALA A 93 -8.34 17.57 -3.99
CA ALA A 93 -9.43 18.44 -4.47
C ALA A 93 -10.63 18.50 -3.52
N ASP A 94 -10.81 17.49 -2.67
CA ASP A 94 -11.88 17.43 -1.67
C ASP A 94 -11.55 18.20 -0.38
N GLY A 95 -10.40 18.87 -0.30
CA GLY A 95 -9.94 19.60 0.89
C GLY A 95 -9.15 18.75 1.89
N ARG A 96 -8.87 17.47 1.59
CA ARG A 96 -7.89 16.71 2.38
C ARG A 96 -6.47 17.14 2.08
N ILE A 97 -5.62 17.05 3.08
CA ILE A 97 -4.16 17.11 2.91
C ILE A 97 -3.62 15.78 3.43
N VAL A 98 -3.09 14.95 2.53
CA VAL A 98 -2.46 13.68 2.90
C VAL A 98 -1.00 13.94 3.25
N VAL A 99 -0.59 13.46 4.41
CA VAL A 99 0.78 13.51 4.90
C VAL A 99 1.29 12.10 5.09
N GLY A 100 2.44 11.82 4.49
CA GLY A 100 3.12 10.56 4.68
C GLY A 100 4.61 10.71 4.39
N ALA A 101 5.40 9.67 4.48
CA ALA A 101 5.10 8.50 5.28
C ALA A 101 6.39 8.00 5.92
N THR A 102 6.27 7.25 7.01
CA THR A 102 7.39 6.43 7.48
C THR A 102 7.80 5.40 6.40
N VAL A 103 9.01 4.87 6.56
CA VAL A 103 9.51 3.72 5.80
C VAL A 103 10.10 2.72 6.79
N GLU A 104 9.33 1.67 7.07
CA GLU A 104 9.67 0.62 8.03
C GLU A 104 9.77 -0.72 7.30
N ALA A 105 10.98 -1.24 7.14
CA ALA A 105 11.23 -2.44 6.35
C ALA A 105 10.89 -3.73 7.09
N GLY A 106 10.46 -4.75 6.35
CA GLY A 106 10.42 -6.14 6.82
C GLY A 106 9.25 -6.49 7.75
N THR A 107 8.24 -5.63 7.85
CA THR A 107 7.08 -5.85 8.72
C THR A 107 5.77 -5.84 7.95
N PHE A 108 4.85 -6.73 8.33
CA PHE A 108 3.45 -6.74 7.90
C PHE A 108 2.52 -6.10 8.93
N ASP A 109 3.07 -5.51 10.00
CA ASP A 109 2.30 -4.78 10.99
C ASP A 109 1.48 -3.66 10.35
N LYS A 110 0.18 -3.66 10.63
CA LYS A 110 -0.80 -2.71 10.09
C LYS A 110 -1.22 -1.65 11.11
N HIS A 111 -0.58 -1.60 12.27
CA HIS A 111 -0.90 -0.63 13.31
C HIS A 111 -0.13 0.68 13.11
N VAL A 112 -0.85 1.79 13.26
CA VAL A 112 -0.24 3.10 13.46
C VAL A 112 0.32 3.15 14.87
N THR A 113 1.48 3.77 15.02
CA THR A 113 2.19 3.95 16.29
C THR A 113 2.29 5.43 16.62
N PRO A 114 2.26 5.83 17.90
CA PRO A 114 2.49 7.21 18.29
C PRO A 114 3.81 7.78 17.73
N ALA A 115 4.88 6.98 17.74
CA ALA A 115 6.19 7.39 17.22
C ALA A 115 6.16 7.67 15.70
N GLY A 116 5.55 6.78 14.91
CA GLY A 116 5.44 6.98 13.46
C GLY A 116 4.53 8.15 13.08
N LEU A 117 3.43 8.35 13.82
CA LEU A 117 2.57 9.50 13.62
C LEU A 117 3.30 10.81 13.97
N MET A 118 4.00 10.86 15.10
CA MET A 118 4.81 12.03 15.51
C MET A 118 5.92 12.34 14.51
N HIS A 119 6.57 11.32 13.94
CA HIS A 119 7.56 11.51 12.87
C HIS A 119 6.94 12.21 11.66
N CYS A 120 5.81 11.72 11.16
CA CYS A 120 5.12 12.34 10.02
C CYS A 120 4.63 13.76 10.34
N ILE A 121 4.08 14.00 11.54
CA ILE A 121 3.64 15.32 11.98
C ILE A 121 4.83 16.28 12.04
N SER A 122 5.92 15.89 12.70
CA SER A 122 7.11 16.73 12.86
C SER A 122 7.67 17.17 11.51
N ASN A 123 7.83 16.23 10.56
CA ASN A 123 8.34 16.54 9.23
C ASN A 123 7.40 17.49 8.45
N ALA A 124 6.08 17.26 8.55
CA ALA A 124 5.10 18.11 7.88
C ALA A 124 5.06 19.53 8.44
N LEU A 125 5.10 19.68 9.77
CA LEU A 125 5.08 21.00 10.43
C LEU A 125 6.40 21.76 10.25
N HIS A 126 7.51 21.06 10.07
CA HIS A 126 8.78 21.69 9.71
C HIS A 126 8.71 22.37 8.33
N LEU A 127 8.03 21.74 7.37
CA LEU A 127 7.87 22.27 6.01
C LEU A 127 6.72 23.29 5.89
N VAL A 128 5.60 23.03 6.57
CA VAL A 128 4.37 23.81 6.45
C VAL A 128 3.75 24.02 7.84
N PRO A 129 4.25 24.99 8.63
CA PRO A 129 3.81 25.20 10.02
C PRO A 129 2.31 25.49 10.17
N SER A 130 1.67 26.06 9.15
CA SER A 130 0.24 26.37 9.13
C SER A 130 -0.68 25.13 9.16
N LEU A 131 -0.14 23.92 8.95
CA LEU A 131 -0.90 22.68 9.10
C LEU A 131 -1.24 22.34 10.57
N SER A 132 -0.56 22.96 11.54
CA SER A 132 -0.65 22.64 12.98
C SER A 132 -2.03 22.82 13.60
N THR A 133 -2.90 23.62 12.99
CA THR A 133 -4.25 23.91 13.49
C THR A 133 -5.33 23.06 12.83
N LEU A 134 -4.98 22.29 11.79
CA LEU A 134 -5.94 21.45 11.10
C LEU A 134 -6.24 20.17 11.90
N PRO A 135 -7.50 19.71 11.95
CA PRO A 135 -7.83 18.45 12.58
C PRO A 135 -7.27 17.28 11.76
N ILE A 136 -6.71 16.29 12.46
CA ILE A 136 -6.43 14.97 11.89
C ILE A 136 -7.76 14.29 11.60
N GLU A 137 -7.96 13.87 10.35
CA GLU A 137 -9.18 13.20 9.91
C GLU A 137 -9.04 11.68 9.96
N GLU A 138 -7.93 11.15 9.45
CA GLU A 138 -7.68 9.71 9.40
C GLU A 138 -6.20 9.41 9.59
N THR A 139 -5.89 8.22 10.12
CA THR A 139 -4.53 7.66 10.15
C THR A 139 -4.56 6.23 9.61
N TRP A 140 -3.54 5.84 8.86
CA TRP A 140 -3.49 4.50 8.26
C TRP A 140 -2.07 4.01 8.01
N VAL A 141 -1.98 2.73 7.66
CA VAL A 141 -0.75 2.06 7.23
C VAL A 141 -0.90 1.53 5.82
N GLY A 142 0.09 1.81 4.96
CA GLY A 142 0.30 1.13 3.69
C GLY A 142 1.45 0.13 3.76
N LEU A 143 1.33 -1.00 3.07
CA LEU A 143 2.40 -2.00 2.92
C LEU A 143 2.86 -2.06 1.47
N ARG A 144 4.03 -1.48 1.18
CA ARG A 144 4.59 -1.38 -0.17
C ARG A 144 5.38 -2.64 -0.52
N PRO A 145 5.07 -3.35 -1.63
CA PRO A 145 5.92 -4.43 -2.10
C PRO A 145 7.22 -3.85 -2.65
N THR A 146 8.35 -4.25 -2.06
CA THR A 146 9.67 -3.74 -2.46
C THR A 146 10.56 -4.89 -2.90
N THR A 147 11.20 -4.74 -4.07
CA THR A 147 12.22 -5.65 -4.60
C THR A 147 13.63 -5.16 -4.27
N PRO A 148 14.67 -6.01 -4.33
CA PRO A 148 16.05 -5.62 -4.05
C PRO A 148 16.55 -4.49 -4.97
N ASP A 149 16.12 -4.48 -6.23
CA ASP A 149 16.48 -3.48 -7.23
C ASP A 149 15.52 -2.27 -7.27
N LYS A 150 14.46 -2.28 -6.45
CA LYS A 150 13.38 -1.28 -6.40
C LYS A 150 12.56 -1.16 -7.69
N GLY A 151 12.76 -2.05 -8.66
CA GLY A 151 11.99 -2.12 -9.89
C GLY A 151 10.65 -2.88 -9.74
N PRO A 152 9.70 -2.69 -10.67
CA PRO A 152 8.49 -3.50 -10.71
C PRO A 152 8.79 -4.93 -11.19
N ILE A 153 8.01 -5.90 -10.71
CA ILE A 153 7.92 -7.25 -11.29
C ILE A 153 6.63 -7.29 -12.12
N LEU A 154 6.74 -7.59 -13.42
CA LEU A 154 5.64 -7.60 -14.39
C LEU A 154 5.55 -8.94 -15.14
#